data_AF-A0A7W7VYP5-F1
#
_entry.id   AF-A0A7W7VYP5-F1
#
_cell.length_a   1.000
_cell.length_b   1.000
_cell.length_c   1.000
_cell.angle_alpha   90.00
_cell.angle_beta   90.00
_cell.angle_gamma   90.00
#
_symmetry.space_group_name_H-M   'P 1'
#
loop_
_entity.id
_entity.type
_entity.pdbx_description
1 polymer ?
#
loop_
_entity_poly.entity_id
_entity_poly.type
_entity_poly.pdbx_seq_one_letter_code
_entity_poly.pdbx_strand_id
1 'polypeptide(L)'
;MTTRKSTALALTLAAALPALGLVPTAAAAAAATAPGAPVAPSAASVAAAPAGARLHLAAPRDAHNVGDVGEAEPAAPAGGPLVNGGGPVQTAPQIYVDYWGWTSDPAGVAPYLNQFYSSVGASPWLATVQQYGADSSPNLLAGTWSDPAPVPAVPTDAQIQAEAVSAAQHFGAAASVNTQIIVATPTGHSTAGFGSSYCGYHGAVAAMPSITYTDLPYMPDAAGSCGAGSANGSGGTLDGVSIVAGHEMAETITDPLSNGWRDTGTGAEIADKCAWVNIGDTNLSGNTFAMQPLWSNNSGGCSMGSGSWSTWQQRTTPAPGIAAGASPVVSSWGPRRLDMFVRGKDGAIWHQPYDTTGAGWYPWESMGGNFVSNPAAVSWDSSRLDLFGVGTDGKIWHRYWNNPGGWGSWNVDFATPPPGLASGATPTVTSWGTGRLDLFVRGKDNAIWHLDYSNGWSTWESLGAKIISDPAATSPNNGRIDLVGLGTNNNIWHKYWTPGTGWTSWSPDLPALPVGIAPGSSPAASLWQPNADDVEVYVRGKDGAIWNSLYSNGSWGAWSSQGGALASNTTAISPGPNLIDLFAVGTDGSLDEKLWA
;
A
#
# COMPACT_ATOMS: atom_id res chain seq x y z
N MET A 1 -7.41 18.12 -1.51
CA MET A 1 -6.91 17.73 -0.18
C MET A 1 -8.08 17.16 0.59
N THR A 2 -8.08 15.87 0.85
CA THR A 2 -9.22 15.16 1.44
C THR A 2 -8.73 14.54 2.74
N THR A 3 -9.00 15.18 3.86
CA THR A 3 -8.76 14.61 5.19
C THR A 3 -9.84 13.55 5.41
N ARG A 4 -9.44 12.29 5.58
CA ARG A 4 -10.36 11.20 5.89
C ARG A 4 -10.32 10.95 7.40
N LYS A 5 -11.50 10.91 8.03
CA LYS A 5 -11.66 10.64 9.46
C LYS A 5 -12.32 9.29 9.65
N SER A 6 -11.74 8.44 10.48
CA SER A 6 -12.34 7.17 10.87
C SER A 6 -12.54 7.11 12.38
N THR A 7 -13.79 6.91 12.82
CA THR A 7 -14.16 6.80 14.23
C THR A 7 -14.41 5.34 14.62
N ALA A 8 -13.81 4.89 15.71
CA ALA A 8 -14.13 3.62 16.34
C ALA A 8 -15.22 3.85 17.41
N LEU A 9 -16.34 3.12 17.31
CA LEU A 9 -17.43 3.21 18.29
C LEU A 9 -17.02 2.46 19.57
N ALA A 10 -16.56 3.18 20.60
CA ALA A 10 -16.28 2.58 21.89
C ALA A 10 -17.61 2.27 22.62
N LEU A 11 -18.00 1.00 22.68
CA LEU A 11 -19.13 0.56 23.48
C LEU A 11 -18.75 0.61 24.97
N THR A 12 -19.14 1.68 25.66
CA THR A 12 -18.96 1.81 27.11
C THR A 12 -20.04 1.01 27.84
N LEU A 13 -19.65 -0.12 28.42
CA LEU A 13 -20.52 -0.87 29.34
C LEU A 13 -20.42 -0.20 30.73
N ALA A 14 -21.42 0.61 31.08
CA ALA A 14 -21.52 1.21 32.42
C ALA A 14 -21.90 0.13 33.45
N ALA A 15 -20.93 -0.34 34.24
CA ALA A 15 -21.20 -1.17 35.41
C ALA A 15 -21.57 -0.27 36.60
N ALA A 16 -22.82 -0.36 37.06
CA ALA A 16 -23.27 0.27 38.30
C ALA A 16 -22.71 -0.51 39.52
N LEU A 17 -22.02 0.18 40.42
CA LEU A 17 -21.63 -0.32 41.75
C LEU A 17 -22.46 0.38 42.83
N PRO A 18 -22.93 -0.33 43.88
CA PRO A 18 -23.72 0.28 44.93
C PRO A 18 -22.82 0.98 45.97
N ALA A 19 -23.33 2.10 46.47
CA ALA A 19 -22.72 2.90 47.53
C ALA A 19 -22.82 2.20 48.89
N LEU A 20 -21.75 2.26 49.69
CA LEU A 20 -21.77 1.97 51.13
C LEU A 20 -20.69 2.77 51.88
N GLY A 21 -21.15 3.59 52.83
CA GLY A 21 -20.53 3.77 54.16
C GLY A 21 -19.33 4.70 54.33
N LEU A 22 -19.59 5.91 54.87
CA LEU A 22 -18.62 6.83 55.49
C LEU A 22 -18.29 6.40 56.94
N VAL A 23 -17.00 6.44 57.32
CA VAL A 23 -16.50 6.69 58.70
C VAL A 23 -15.13 7.43 58.63
N PRO A 24 -14.80 8.41 59.51
CA PRO A 24 -13.73 9.38 59.24
C PRO A 24 -12.38 9.17 59.98
N THR A 25 -11.35 9.78 59.37
CA THR A 25 -10.10 10.39 59.89
C THR A 25 -9.06 9.59 60.69
N ALA A 26 -7.83 9.53 60.15
CA ALA A 26 -6.60 9.89 60.86
C ALA A 26 -5.54 10.39 59.86
N ALA A 27 -5.01 11.60 60.09
CA ALA A 27 -3.99 12.24 59.28
C ALA A 27 -2.59 11.74 59.66
N ALA A 28 -1.77 11.40 58.66
CA ALA A 28 -0.32 11.32 58.79
C ALA A 28 0.31 11.87 57.51
N ALA A 29 1.11 12.93 57.66
CA ALA A 29 1.83 13.58 56.60
C ALA A 29 2.96 12.68 56.06
N ALA A 30 3.01 12.49 54.75
CA ALA A 30 4.18 11.98 54.03
C ALA A 30 4.29 12.70 52.68
N ALA A 31 5.53 13.09 52.35
CA ALA A 31 5.91 14.00 51.29
C ALA A 31 5.35 13.61 49.91
N ALA A 32 4.76 14.58 49.22
CA ALA A 32 4.33 14.46 47.83
C ALA A 32 5.56 14.46 46.90
N THR A 33 5.96 13.30 46.42
CA THR A 33 6.66 13.17 45.14
C THR A 33 5.61 13.27 44.04
N ALA A 34 5.73 14.29 43.18
CA ALA A 34 4.87 14.46 42.02
C ALA A 34 4.86 13.18 41.14
N PRO A 35 3.69 12.70 40.66
CA PRO A 35 3.66 11.61 39.70
C PRO A 35 4.24 12.11 38.36
N GLY A 36 5.22 11.39 37.83
CA GLY A 36 5.79 11.65 36.51
C GLY A 36 4.71 11.62 35.43
N ALA A 37 4.79 12.57 34.50
CA ALA A 37 3.91 12.62 33.33
C ALA A 37 3.95 11.30 32.55
N PRO A 38 2.83 10.83 32.00
CA PRO A 38 2.82 9.65 31.14
C PRO A 38 3.68 9.91 29.89
N VAL A 39 4.61 9.00 29.61
CA VAL A 39 5.41 9.01 28.37
C VAL A 39 4.49 8.69 27.20
N ALA A 40 4.49 9.52 26.16
CA ALA A 40 3.73 9.27 24.94
C ALA A 40 4.22 7.98 24.25
N PRO A 41 3.32 7.16 23.66
CA PRO A 41 3.72 5.95 22.94
C PRO A 41 4.71 6.26 21.81
N SER A 42 5.73 5.42 21.65
CA SER A 42 6.75 5.53 20.59
C SER A 42 6.09 5.48 19.21
N ALA A 43 6.59 6.26 18.25
CA ALA A 43 6.27 6.04 16.84
C ALA A 43 6.80 4.65 16.45
N ALA A 44 5.94 3.77 15.95
CA ALA A 44 6.38 2.48 15.45
C ALA A 44 7.15 2.72 14.13
N SER A 45 8.40 2.25 14.06
CA SER A 45 9.12 2.17 12.80
C SER A 45 8.48 1.07 11.94
N VAL A 46 7.85 1.45 10.84
CA VAL A 46 7.42 0.49 9.81
C VAL A 46 8.63 0.26 8.90
N ALA A 47 9.26 -0.90 9.01
CA ALA A 47 10.29 -1.30 8.06
C ALA A 47 9.63 -1.65 6.72
N ALA A 48 9.97 -0.93 5.66
CA ALA A 48 9.58 -1.29 4.30
C ALA A 48 10.22 -2.63 3.91
N ALA A 49 9.46 -3.51 3.26
CA ALA A 49 10.01 -4.74 2.67
C ALA A 49 11.06 -4.38 1.59
N PRO A 50 12.15 -5.15 1.45
CA PRO A 50 13.15 -4.86 0.44
C PRO A 50 12.57 -5.00 -0.97
N ALA A 51 12.83 -4.00 -1.83
CA ALA A 51 12.58 -4.10 -3.25
C ALA A 51 13.48 -5.20 -3.86
N GLY A 52 12.87 -6.27 -4.33
CA GLY A 52 13.56 -7.38 -5.00
C GLY A 52 14.30 -6.95 -6.27
N ALA A 53 15.48 -7.52 -6.47
CA ALA A 53 16.50 -7.21 -7.46
C ALA A 53 16.04 -7.14 -8.93
N ARG A 54 16.58 -6.17 -9.69
CA ARG A 54 16.54 -6.15 -11.16
C ARG A 54 17.93 -6.43 -11.74
N LEU A 55 18.12 -7.61 -12.33
CA LEU A 55 19.30 -7.94 -13.12
C LEU A 55 19.12 -7.36 -14.54
N HIS A 56 20.02 -6.47 -14.97
CA HIS A 56 20.06 -5.95 -16.33
C HIS A 56 20.74 -6.94 -17.28
N LEU A 57 20.04 -7.34 -18.34
CA LEU A 57 20.68 -7.77 -19.59
C LEU A 57 19.83 -7.32 -20.79
N ALA A 58 20.51 -6.81 -21.80
CA ALA A 58 19.97 -6.10 -22.95
C ALA A 58 19.10 -6.97 -23.89
N ALA A 59 18.18 -6.30 -24.61
CA ALA A 59 17.32 -6.83 -25.67
C ALA A 59 18.11 -7.45 -26.84
N PRO A 60 17.49 -8.38 -27.60
CA PRO A 60 16.84 -7.97 -28.86
C PRO A 60 15.49 -8.66 -29.16
N ARG A 61 14.91 -8.25 -30.30
CA ARG A 61 13.52 -8.36 -30.81
C ARG A 61 13.09 -9.72 -31.40
N ASP A 62 11.77 -9.78 -31.64
CA ASP A 62 10.98 -10.53 -32.64
C ASP A 62 10.51 -11.99 -32.38
N ALA A 63 9.18 -12.08 -32.26
CA ALA A 63 8.18 -13.09 -32.69
C ALA A 63 8.49 -14.60 -32.87
N HIS A 64 7.50 -15.38 -32.41
CA HIS A 64 7.03 -16.73 -32.82
C HIS A 64 7.42 -18.01 -32.04
N ASN A 65 6.35 -18.63 -31.51
CA ASN A 65 5.96 -20.06 -31.51
C ASN A 65 6.24 -21.01 -30.31
N VAL A 66 5.13 -21.29 -29.60
CA VAL A 66 4.50 -22.55 -29.14
C VAL A 66 5.31 -23.65 -28.43
N GLY A 67 4.87 -24.00 -27.21
CA GLY A 67 5.04 -25.34 -26.62
C GLY A 67 4.78 -25.47 -25.11
N ASP A 68 3.56 -25.90 -24.76
CA ASP A 68 3.12 -26.70 -23.58
C ASP A 68 3.15 -26.18 -22.12
N VAL A 69 1.92 -26.08 -21.59
CA VAL A 69 1.39 -26.30 -20.22
C VAL A 69 2.25 -25.96 -18.99
N GLY A 70 1.95 -24.81 -18.38
CA GLY A 70 2.28 -24.51 -16.99
C GLY A 70 2.51 -23.02 -16.73
N GLU A 71 1.55 -22.43 -16.00
CA GLU A 71 1.72 -21.24 -15.14
C GLU A 71 2.04 -19.90 -15.83
N ALA A 72 1.36 -18.87 -15.32
CA ALA A 72 1.49 -17.49 -15.79
C ALA A 72 2.90 -16.94 -15.59
N GLU A 73 3.21 -15.93 -16.43
CA GLU A 73 4.27 -14.91 -16.34
C GLU A 73 5.60 -15.22 -17.07
N PRO A 74 6.11 -14.22 -17.82
CA PRO A 74 6.79 -13.10 -17.15
C PRO A 74 6.39 -11.68 -17.59
N ALA A 75 6.11 -10.80 -16.63
CA ALA A 75 6.22 -9.33 -16.74
C ALA A 75 7.61 -8.92 -17.30
N ALA A 76 7.83 -7.80 -18.00
CA ALA A 76 7.28 -6.44 -17.80
C ALA A 76 7.53 -5.54 -19.06
N PRO A 77 7.16 -4.25 -19.06
CA PRO A 77 8.01 -3.28 -18.34
C PRO A 77 7.25 -2.16 -17.61
N ALA A 78 7.70 -1.85 -16.40
CA ALA A 78 7.60 -0.47 -15.91
C ALA A 78 8.56 0.40 -16.75
N GLY A 79 8.04 0.98 -17.84
CA GLY A 79 8.58 2.17 -18.52
C GLY A 79 8.10 3.46 -17.86
N GLY A 80 8.47 4.62 -18.44
CA GLY A 80 8.21 5.97 -17.88
C GLY A 80 6.72 6.30 -17.66
N PRO A 81 6.39 7.49 -17.11
CA PRO A 81 4.99 7.88 -16.94
C PRO A 81 4.23 7.85 -18.28
N LEU A 82 2.91 7.61 -18.25
CA LEU A 82 2.08 7.87 -19.44
C LEU A 82 2.19 9.34 -19.79
N VAL A 83 2.30 9.65 -21.07
CA VAL A 83 2.35 11.00 -21.61
C VAL A 83 1.19 11.18 -22.57
N ASN A 84 0.53 12.34 -22.49
CA ASN A 84 -0.52 12.68 -23.43
C ASN A 84 0.07 13.04 -24.80
N GLY A 85 -0.32 12.32 -25.84
CA GLY A 85 0.04 12.56 -27.23
C GLY A 85 -0.71 13.73 -27.89
N GLY A 86 -1.60 14.41 -27.16
CA GLY A 86 -2.42 15.52 -27.64
C GLY A 86 -3.84 15.12 -28.05
N GLY A 87 -4.18 13.83 -27.92
CA GLY A 87 -5.50 13.28 -28.15
C GLY A 87 -6.55 13.66 -27.10
N PRO A 88 -7.84 13.49 -27.41
CA PRO A 88 -8.90 13.68 -26.42
C PRO A 88 -8.89 12.58 -25.36
N VAL A 89 -9.62 12.82 -24.28
CA VAL A 89 -10.01 11.82 -23.28
C VAL A 89 -11.53 11.87 -23.13
N GLN A 90 -12.13 10.83 -22.56
CA GLN A 90 -13.56 10.83 -22.29
C GLN A 90 -13.86 11.58 -20.99
N THR A 91 -14.63 12.65 -21.08
CA THR A 91 -15.05 13.50 -19.94
C THR A 91 -16.50 13.30 -19.54
N ALA A 92 -17.25 12.49 -20.30
CA ALA A 92 -18.60 12.06 -19.97
C ALA A 92 -18.88 10.67 -20.59
N PRO A 93 -18.09 9.64 -20.25
CA PRO A 93 -18.15 8.33 -20.90
C PRO A 93 -19.54 7.70 -20.82
N GLN A 94 -20.00 7.13 -21.94
CA GLN A 94 -21.26 6.41 -22.09
C GLN A 94 -20.99 5.09 -22.84
N ILE A 95 -21.32 3.97 -22.21
CA ILE A 95 -21.06 2.63 -22.70
C ILE A 95 -22.38 2.01 -23.13
N TYR A 96 -22.42 1.56 -24.38
CA TYR A 96 -23.53 0.79 -24.92
C TYR A 96 -23.04 -0.62 -25.25
N VAL A 97 -23.74 -1.65 -24.77
CA VAL A 97 -23.37 -3.05 -25.02
C VAL A 97 -24.30 -3.64 -26.06
N ASP A 98 -23.74 -4.05 -27.18
CA ASP A 98 -24.43 -4.81 -28.21
C ASP A 98 -24.08 -6.30 -28.09
N TYR A 99 -25.10 -7.12 -27.85
CA TYR A 99 -25.01 -8.57 -27.79
C TYR A 99 -25.32 -9.14 -29.18
N TRP A 100 -24.32 -9.06 -30.07
CA TRP A 100 -24.45 -9.32 -31.50
C TRP A 100 -24.70 -10.81 -31.82
N GLY A 101 -25.93 -11.14 -32.21
CA GLY A 101 -26.32 -12.49 -32.65
C GLY A 101 -26.42 -13.52 -31.52
N TRP A 102 -26.59 -13.09 -30.27
CA TRP A 102 -26.68 -13.99 -29.13
C TRP A 102 -27.98 -14.79 -29.14
N THR A 103 -27.86 -16.11 -29.19
CA THR A 103 -29.00 -17.05 -29.07
C THR A 103 -29.01 -17.82 -27.75
N SER A 104 -27.88 -17.85 -27.04
CA SER A 104 -27.72 -18.46 -25.73
C SER A 104 -26.55 -17.81 -24.96
N ASP A 105 -26.57 -17.93 -23.64
CA ASP A 105 -25.50 -17.45 -22.75
C ASP A 105 -25.20 -18.53 -21.69
N PRO A 106 -24.45 -19.59 -22.04
CA PRO A 106 -24.29 -20.75 -21.18
C PRO A 106 -23.56 -20.46 -19.85
N ALA A 107 -22.68 -19.46 -19.82
CA ALA A 107 -21.90 -19.09 -18.64
C ALA A 107 -22.47 -17.88 -17.87
N GLY A 108 -23.50 -17.19 -18.39
CA GLY A 108 -24.06 -16.01 -17.75
C GLY A 108 -23.20 -14.75 -17.89
N VAL A 109 -22.52 -14.59 -19.03
CA VAL A 109 -21.65 -13.43 -19.32
C VAL A 109 -22.46 -12.15 -19.44
N ALA A 110 -23.63 -12.15 -20.09
CA ALA A 110 -24.43 -10.95 -20.30
C ALA A 110 -24.90 -10.30 -18.98
N PRO A 111 -25.54 -11.03 -18.03
CA PRO A 111 -25.90 -10.43 -16.75
C PRO A 111 -24.69 -9.98 -15.94
N TYR A 112 -23.56 -10.70 -15.99
CA TYR A 112 -22.32 -10.33 -15.31
C TYR A 112 -21.72 -9.03 -15.88
N LEU A 113 -21.62 -8.92 -17.20
CA LEU A 113 -21.07 -7.75 -17.90
C LEU A 113 -21.93 -6.50 -17.67
N ASN A 114 -23.26 -6.63 -17.73
CA ASN A 114 -24.19 -5.54 -17.42
C ASN A 114 -24.03 -5.07 -15.97
N GLN A 115 -23.89 -6.01 -15.03
CA GLN A 115 -23.66 -5.68 -13.62
C GLN A 115 -22.33 -4.97 -13.42
N PHE A 116 -21.27 -5.41 -14.12
CA PHE A 116 -19.95 -4.79 -14.09
C PHE A 116 -20.00 -3.33 -14.54
N TYR A 117 -20.49 -3.04 -15.76
CA TYR A 117 -20.55 -1.67 -16.28
C TYR A 117 -21.51 -0.76 -15.51
N SER A 118 -22.55 -1.34 -14.87
CA SER A 118 -23.42 -0.59 -13.95
C SER A 118 -22.75 -0.26 -12.61
N SER A 119 -21.69 -0.98 -12.22
CA SER A 119 -21.09 -0.89 -10.89
C SER A 119 -19.74 -0.19 -10.86
N VAL A 120 -18.98 -0.22 -11.97
CA VAL A 120 -17.59 0.25 -12.04
C VAL A 120 -17.46 1.78 -12.10
N GLY A 121 -18.52 2.47 -12.52
CA GLY A 121 -18.60 3.93 -12.51
C GLY A 121 -18.37 4.53 -11.13
N ALA A 122 -17.64 5.64 -11.06
CA ALA A 122 -17.22 6.35 -9.85
C ALA A 122 -16.53 5.48 -8.78
N SER A 123 -16.09 4.26 -9.14
CA SER A 123 -15.39 3.38 -8.23
C SER A 123 -13.98 3.92 -7.92
N PRO A 124 -13.41 3.57 -6.76
CA PRO A 124 -12.02 3.91 -6.46
C PRO A 124 -11.03 3.40 -7.50
N TRP A 125 -11.31 2.22 -8.10
CA TRP A 125 -10.52 1.63 -9.17
C TRP A 125 -10.51 2.54 -10.41
N LEU A 126 -11.70 2.92 -10.91
CA LEU A 126 -11.81 3.76 -12.11
C LEU A 126 -11.38 5.20 -11.86
N ALA A 127 -11.44 5.71 -10.62
CA ALA A 127 -10.97 7.05 -10.28
C ALA A 127 -9.50 7.31 -10.69
N THR A 128 -8.71 6.24 -10.91
CA THR A 128 -7.36 6.32 -11.49
C THR A 128 -7.34 7.10 -12.81
N VAL A 129 -8.38 7.03 -13.65
CA VAL A 129 -8.41 7.75 -14.94
C VAL A 129 -8.47 9.27 -14.80
N GLN A 130 -8.93 9.78 -13.64
CA GLN A 130 -9.11 11.21 -13.42
C GLN A 130 -7.81 12.00 -13.45
N GLN A 131 -6.69 11.38 -13.09
CA GLN A 131 -5.37 12.02 -13.16
C GLN A 131 -4.96 12.36 -14.61
N TYR A 132 -5.59 11.71 -15.60
CA TYR A 132 -5.35 11.90 -17.02
C TYR A 132 -6.33 12.90 -17.65
N GLY A 133 -7.15 13.58 -16.83
CA GLY A 133 -8.15 14.55 -17.27
C GLY A 133 -9.45 13.93 -17.78
N ALA A 134 -9.58 12.60 -17.68
CA ALA A 134 -10.80 11.87 -18.01
C ALA A 134 -11.78 11.87 -16.83
N ASP A 135 -13.04 11.48 -17.07
CA ASP A 135 -14.06 11.35 -16.03
C ASP A 135 -14.36 9.88 -15.73
N SER A 136 -14.64 9.56 -14.47
CA SER A 136 -15.02 8.23 -14.01
C SER A 136 -16.53 8.17 -13.73
N SER A 137 -17.37 8.62 -14.67
CA SER A 137 -18.81 8.86 -14.48
C SER A 137 -19.49 7.74 -13.66
N PRO A 138 -20.38 8.06 -12.70
CA PRO A 138 -21.07 7.04 -11.90
C PRO A 138 -22.02 6.17 -12.74
N ASN A 139 -22.51 6.69 -13.88
CA ASN A 139 -23.46 6.00 -14.75
C ASN A 139 -22.81 5.77 -16.12
N LEU A 140 -22.07 4.66 -16.25
CA LEU A 140 -21.39 4.31 -17.50
C LEU A 140 -22.30 3.55 -18.45
N LEU A 141 -23.00 2.51 -17.97
CA LEU A 141 -23.89 1.71 -18.80
C LEU A 141 -25.11 2.53 -19.24
N ALA A 142 -25.10 2.98 -20.49
CA ALA A 142 -26.14 3.81 -21.10
C ALA A 142 -27.24 2.97 -21.77
N GLY A 143 -26.91 1.77 -22.26
CA GLY A 143 -27.88 0.91 -22.92
C GLY A 143 -27.33 -0.48 -23.24
N THR A 144 -28.24 -1.42 -23.45
CA THR A 144 -27.92 -2.77 -23.92
C THR A 144 -28.88 -3.15 -25.04
N TRP A 145 -28.40 -3.88 -26.05
CA TRP A 145 -29.21 -4.35 -27.17
C TRP A 145 -28.91 -5.83 -27.41
N SER A 146 -29.96 -6.64 -27.54
CA SER A 146 -29.85 -7.99 -28.06
C SER A 146 -30.16 -7.92 -29.55
N ASP A 147 -29.11 -7.83 -30.35
CA ASP A 147 -29.22 -7.81 -31.80
C ASP A 147 -29.39 -9.24 -32.34
N PRO A 148 -30.51 -9.58 -33.01
CA PRO A 148 -30.69 -10.88 -33.62
C PRO A 148 -29.91 -11.07 -34.94
N ALA A 149 -29.14 -10.09 -35.41
CA ALA A 149 -28.38 -10.21 -36.64
C ALA A 149 -27.37 -11.38 -36.58
N PRO A 150 -27.12 -12.08 -37.70
CA PRO A 150 -26.21 -13.21 -37.72
C PRO A 150 -24.76 -12.74 -37.60
N VAL A 151 -24.04 -13.33 -36.65
CA VAL A 151 -22.60 -13.14 -36.46
C VAL A 151 -21.79 -14.20 -37.21
N PRO A 152 -20.75 -13.85 -37.98
CA PRO A 152 -19.83 -14.82 -38.58
C PRO A 152 -19.08 -15.63 -37.51
N ALA A 153 -18.69 -16.88 -37.79
CA ALA A 153 -17.89 -17.68 -36.83
C ALA A 153 -16.53 -17.04 -36.51
N VAL A 154 -15.93 -16.38 -37.50
CA VAL A 154 -14.70 -15.60 -37.34
C VAL A 154 -14.94 -14.23 -37.98
N PRO A 155 -15.56 -13.28 -37.24
CA PRO A 155 -15.75 -11.94 -37.77
C PRO A 155 -14.39 -11.29 -38.05
N THR A 156 -14.37 -10.44 -39.06
CA THR A 156 -13.24 -9.52 -39.30
C THR A 156 -13.44 -8.23 -38.51
N ASP A 157 -12.36 -7.52 -38.24
CA ASP A 157 -12.41 -6.21 -37.59
C ASP A 157 -13.35 -5.23 -38.32
N ALA A 158 -13.33 -5.22 -39.66
CA ALA A 158 -14.24 -4.40 -40.45
C ALA A 158 -15.73 -4.74 -40.23
N GLN A 159 -16.04 -6.00 -39.90
CA GLN A 159 -17.40 -6.42 -39.54
C GLN A 159 -17.76 -6.02 -38.11
N ILE A 160 -16.82 -6.10 -37.17
CA ILE A 160 -17.01 -5.58 -35.80
C ILE A 160 -17.29 -4.08 -35.85
N GLN A 161 -16.51 -3.32 -36.61
CA GLN A 161 -16.74 -1.89 -36.80
C GLN A 161 -18.08 -1.60 -37.47
N ALA A 162 -18.47 -2.38 -38.48
CA ALA A 162 -19.78 -2.24 -39.12
C ALA A 162 -20.93 -2.53 -38.14
N GLU A 163 -20.77 -3.50 -37.25
CA GLU A 163 -21.74 -3.76 -36.20
C GLU A 163 -21.79 -2.63 -35.17
N ALA A 164 -20.64 -2.10 -34.75
CA ALA A 164 -20.60 -0.94 -33.88
C ALA A 164 -21.33 0.28 -34.47
N VAL A 165 -21.28 0.45 -35.80
CA VAL A 165 -22.08 1.46 -36.52
C VAL A 165 -23.58 1.19 -36.39
N SER A 166 -24.01 -0.05 -36.60
CA SER A 166 -25.42 -0.48 -36.47
C SER A 166 -25.94 -0.26 -35.04
N ALA A 167 -25.18 -0.70 -34.03
CA ALA A 167 -25.51 -0.50 -32.63
C ALA A 167 -25.59 0.98 -32.26
N ALA A 168 -24.62 1.81 -32.66
CA ALA A 168 -24.67 3.25 -32.41
C ALA A 168 -25.95 3.90 -33.00
N GLN A 169 -26.36 3.48 -34.20
CA GLN A 169 -27.60 3.93 -34.83
C GLN A 169 -28.84 3.42 -34.08
N HIS A 170 -28.83 2.16 -33.63
CA HIS A 170 -29.92 1.58 -32.84
C HIS A 170 -30.18 2.36 -31.55
N PHE A 171 -29.11 2.65 -30.80
CA PHE A 171 -29.21 3.41 -29.55
C PHE A 171 -29.50 4.90 -29.75
N GLY A 172 -29.36 5.42 -30.98
CA GLY A 172 -29.34 6.86 -31.22
C GLY A 172 -28.19 7.53 -30.46
N ALA A 173 -27.05 6.83 -30.34
CA ALA A 173 -25.92 7.28 -29.55
C ALA A 173 -25.33 8.58 -30.14
N ALA A 174 -24.84 9.45 -29.26
CA ALA A 174 -24.22 10.70 -29.69
C ALA A 174 -22.93 10.41 -30.48
N ALA A 175 -22.72 11.12 -31.59
CA ALA A 175 -21.47 11.09 -32.35
C ALA A 175 -20.37 11.89 -31.60
N SER A 176 -19.87 11.32 -30.52
CA SER A 176 -18.96 11.96 -29.56
C SER A 176 -17.95 10.96 -29.05
N VAL A 177 -16.70 11.40 -28.83
CA VAL A 177 -15.61 10.53 -28.35
C VAL A 177 -15.90 9.89 -27.00
N ASN A 178 -16.90 10.40 -26.27
CA ASN A 178 -17.45 9.84 -25.05
C ASN A 178 -18.31 8.58 -25.26
N THR A 179 -18.67 8.24 -26.50
CA THR A 179 -19.50 7.08 -26.84
C THR A 179 -18.61 5.87 -27.09
N GLN A 180 -18.83 4.82 -26.30
CA GLN A 180 -18.22 3.49 -26.47
C GLN A 180 -19.29 2.48 -26.86
N ILE A 181 -19.05 1.73 -27.92
CA ILE A 181 -19.87 0.59 -28.33
C ILE A 181 -19.11 -0.71 -28.05
N ILE A 182 -19.55 -1.46 -27.07
CA ILE A 182 -19.01 -2.79 -26.79
C ILE A 182 -19.75 -3.77 -27.70
N VAL A 183 -19.06 -4.32 -28.69
CA VAL A 183 -19.58 -5.38 -29.56
C VAL A 183 -19.22 -6.71 -28.91
N ALA A 184 -20.17 -7.30 -28.19
CA ALA A 184 -19.99 -8.56 -27.51
C ALA A 184 -20.41 -9.72 -28.43
N THR A 185 -19.50 -10.63 -28.77
CA THR A 185 -19.81 -11.80 -29.60
C THR A 185 -20.20 -13.02 -28.75
N PRO A 186 -21.08 -13.91 -29.26
CA PRO A 186 -21.53 -15.09 -28.53
C PRO A 186 -20.48 -16.21 -28.54
N THR A 187 -20.66 -17.21 -27.68
CA THR A 187 -19.79 -18.40 -27.65
C THR A 187 -19.63 -19.03 -29.03
N GLY A 188 -18.39 -19.38 -29.39
CA GLY A 188 -18.01 -19.93 -30.69
C GLY A 188 -17.82 -18.91 -31.81
N HIS A 189 -17.93 -17.61 -31.52
CA HIS A 189 -17.73 -16.53 -32.49
C HIS A 189 -16.68 -15.54 -31.98
N SER A 190 -15.52 -15.47 -32.63
CA SER A 190 -14.44 -14.56 -32.22
C SER A 190 -13.53 -14.18 -33.37
N THR A 191 -12.97 -12.99 -33.31
CA THR A 191 -11.95 -12.53 -34.27
C THR A 191 -10.69 -13.41 -34.22
N ALA A 192 -9.93 -13.41 -35.31
CA ALA A 192 -8.74 -14.24 -35.43
C ALA A 192 -7.62 -13.75 -34.50
N GLY A 193 -7.25 -14.57 -33.50
CA GLY A 193 -6.21 -14.25 -32.51
C GLY A 193 -6.73 -14.15 -31.08
N PHE A 194 -8.05 -14.19 -30.88
CA PHE A 194 -8.65 -14.28 -29.55
C PHE A 194 -8.12 -15.49 -28.76
N GLY A 195 -7.70 -15.26 -27.51
CA GLY A 195 -7.20 -16.29 -26.60
C GLY A 195 -5.75 -16.73 -26.85
N SER A 196 -5.09 -16.20 -27.89
CA SER A 196 -3.69 -16.50 -28.20
C SER A 196 -2.81 -15.27 -28.40
N SER A 197 -3.40 -14.18 -28.89
CA SER A 197 -2.69 -12.93 -29.21
C SER A 197 -3.22 -11.75 -28.40
N TYR A 198 -4.52 -11.75 -28.12
CA TYR A 198 -5.24 -10.75 -27.34
C TYR A 198 -6.51 -11.37 -26.76
N CYS A 199 -7.13 -10.68 -25.81
CA CYS A 199 -8.40 -11.08 -25.21
C CYS A 199 -9.56 -10.16 -25.62
N GLY A 200 -9.27 -8.90 -25.86
CA GLY A 200 -10.12 -7.91 -26.49
C GLY A 200 -9.22 -6.87 -27.15
N TYR A 201 -9.84 -5.88 -27.79
CA TYR A 201 -9.18 -4.64 -28.19
C TYR A 201 -10.24 -3.57 -28.42
N HIS A 202 -9.82 -2.31 -28.43
CA HIS A 202 -10.67 -1.18 -28.76
C HIS A 202 -10.08 -0.33 -29.89
N GLY A 203 -10.90 0.57 -30.42
CA GLY A 203 -10.46 1.54 -31.41
C GLY A 203 -11.54 2.53 -31.81
N ALA A 204 -11.19 3.48 -32.69
CA ALA A 204 -12.15 4.39 -33.29
C ALA A 204 -12.86 3.73 -34.48
N VAL A 205 -14.18 3.91 -34.58
CA VAL A 205 -14.98 3.42 -35.71
C VAL A 205 -14.60 4.20 -36.97
N ALA A 206 -14.04 3.55 -37.99
CA ALA A 206 -13.52 4.24 -39.18
C ALA A 206 -14.59 5.07 -39.92
N ALA A 207 -15.84 4.58 -39.96
CA ALA A 207 -16.97 5.27 -40.59
C ALA A 207 -17.56 6.41 -39.73
N MET A 208 -17.31 6.41 -38.42
CA MET A 208 -17.79 7.39 -37.46
C MET A 208 -16.68 7.67 -36.43
N PRO A 209 -15.60 8.38 -36.82
CA PRO A 209 -14.35 8.44 -36.05
C PRO A 209 -14.48 9.18 -34.72
N SER A 210 -15.63 9.79 -34.45
CA SER A 210 -15.95 10.31 -33.13
C SER A 210 -16.55 9.25 -32.20
N ILE A 211 -16.77 8.00 -32.61
CA ILE A 211 -17.27 6.91 -31.77
C ILE A 211 -16.19 5.85 -31.64
N THR A 212 -16.11 5.23 -30.47
CA THR A 212 -15.19 4.13 -30.18
C THR A 212 -15.94 2.81 -30.13
N TYR A 213 -15.27 1.73 -30.48
CA TYR A 213 -15.78 0.38 -30.35
C TYR A 213 -14.79 -0.50 -29.60
N THR A 214 -15.31 -1.55 -28.98
CA THR A 214 -14.54 -2.63 -28.38
C THR A 214 -15.00 -3.95 -28.97
N ASP A 215 -14.06 -4.75 -29.47
CA ASP A 215 -14.30 -6.17 -29.74
C ASP A 215 -14.16 -6.93 -28.40
N LEU A 216 -15.27 -7.44 -27.88
CA LEU A 216 -15.30 -8.18 -26.62
C LEU A 216 -15.83 -9.61 -26.85
N PRO A 217 -14.96 -10.58 -27.19
CA PRO A 217 -15.36 -11.96 -27.38
C PRO A 217 -15.92 -12.63 -26.12
N TYR A 218 -16.52 -13.80 -26.29
CA TYR A 218 -17.04 -14.61 -25.19
C TYR A 218 -15.89 -15.19 -24.34
N MET A 219 -15.40 -14.43 -23.33
CA MET A 219 -14.21 -14.77 -22.53
C MET A 219 -14.13 -16.23 -22.03
N PRO A 220 -15.23 -16.89 -21.60
CA PRO A 220 -15.19 -18.28 -21.19
C PRO A 220 -14.63 -19.25 -22.25
N ASP A 221 -14.70 -18.92 -23.54
CA ASP A 221 -14.16 -19.76 -24.62
C ASP A 221 -12.63 -19.83 -24.61
N ALA A 222 -11.96 -18.81 -24.05
CA ALA A 222 -10.49 -18.76 -23.90
C ALA A 222 -10.00 -19.33 -22.56
N ALA A 223 -10.91 -19.59 -21.60
CA ALA A 223 -10.57 -20.10 -20.28
C ALA A 223 -9.40 -19.30 -19.63
N GLY A 224 -8.36 -19.99 -19.15
CA GLY A 224 -7.24 -19.36 -18.45
C GLY A 224 -6.41 -18.41 -19.31
N SER A 225 -6.43 -18.53 -20.64
CA SER A 225 -5.62 -17.64 -21.49
C SER A 225 -6.14 -16.20 -21.53
N CYS A 226 -7.40 -16.00 -21.15
CA CYS A 226 -8.00 -14.68 -20.95
C CYS A 226 -8.55 -14.49 -19.54
N GLY A 227 -7.87 -15.05 -18.54
CA GLY A 227 -8.07 -14.66 -17.15
C GLY A 227 -9.08 -15.46 -16.35
N ALA A 228 -9.68 -16.53 -16.91
CA ALA A 228 -10.57 -17.38 -16.11
C ALA A 228 -9.80 -18.03 -14.96
N GLY A 229 -10.30 -17.82 -13.74
CA GLY A 229 -9.73 -18.32 -12.51
C GLY A 229 -8.51 -17.55 -11.99
N SER A 230 -8.15 -16.42 -12.59
CA SER A 230 -6.97 -15.66 -12.17
C SER A 230 -7.10 -15.04 -10.78
N ALA A 231 -8.30 -14.67 -10.34
CA ALA A 231 -8.55 -14.21 -8.97
C ALA A 231 -9.09 -15.34 -8.09
N ASN A 232 -10.00 -16.16 -8.65
CA ASN A 232 -10.89 -17.04 -7.88
C ASN A 232 -10.68 -18.54 -8.16
N GLY A 233 -9.57 -18.91 -8.80
CA GLY A 233 -9.25 -20.31 -9.12
C GLY A 233 -10.37 -20.98 -9.90
N SER A 234 -10.69 -22.24 -9.58
CA SER A 234 -11.76 -22.98 -10.27
C SER A 234 -13.17 -22.38 -10.12
N GLY A 235 -13.37 -21.45 -9.17
CA GLY A 235 -14.64 -20.71 -9.01
C GLY A 235 -14.75 -19.46 -9.88
N GLY A 236 -13.64 -19.02 -10.50
CA GLY A 236 -13.53 -17.76 -11.23
C GLY A 236 -13.77 -17.85 -12.74
N THR A 237 -14.75 -18.63 -13.19
CA THR A 237 -14.95 -18.87 -14.64
C THR A 237 -15.28 -17.61 -15.44
N LEU A 238 -15.72 -16.54 -14.76
CA LEU A 238 -16.02 -15.23 -15.36
C LEU A 238 -14.98 -14.16 -15.02
N ASP A 239 -13.89 -14.49 -14.33
CA ASP A 239 -12.86 -13.52 -13.93
C ASP A 239 -12.35 -12.71 -15.13
N GLY A 240 -12.10 -13.39 -16.25
CA GLY A 240 -11.68 -12.79 -17.51
C GLY A 240 -12.64 -11.74 -18.08
N VAL A 241 -13.94 -11.87 -17.83
CA VAL A 241 -14.95 -10.94 -18.34
C VAL A 241 -14.72 -9.54 -17.79
N SER A 242 -14.60 -9.39 -16.46
CA SER A 242 -14.40 -8.07 -15.84
C SER A 242 -12.97 -7.55 -16.01
N ILE A 243 -11.97 -8.44 -16.03
CA ILE A 243 -10.57 -8.05 -16.27
C ILE A 243 -10.43 -7.39 -17.64
N VAL A 244 -10.87 -8.07 -18.70
CA VAL A 244 -10.72 -7.60 -20.09
C VAL A 244 -11.69 -6.45 -20.40
N ALA A 245 -12.96 -6.56 -19.98
CA ALA A 245 -13.92 -5.46 -20.17
C ALA A 245 -13.48 -4.17 -19.46
N GLY A 246 -12.89 -4.28 -18.28
CA GLY A 246 -12.35 -3.14 -17.55
C GLY A 246 -11.07 -2.58 -18.19
N HIS A 247 -10.20 -3.45 -18.69
CA HIS A 247 -8.97 -3.10 -19.40
C HIS A 247 -9.28 -2.19 -20.60
N GLU A 248 -10.06 -2.69 -21.55
CA GLU A 248 -10.40 -1.97 -22.78
C GLU A 248 -11.18 -0.67 -22.51
N MET A 249 -12.09 -0.71 -21.52
CA MET A 249 -12.86 0.45 -21.12
C MET A 249 -11.97 1.56 -20.55
N ALA A 250 -11.04 1.22 -19.65
CA ALA A 250 -10.18 2.20 -19.00
C ALA A 250 -9.23 2.86 -20.01
N GLU A 251 -8.70 2.07 -20.95
CA GLU A 251 -7.89 2.55 -22.05
C GLU A 251 -8.67 3.49 -22.96
N THR A 252 -9.85 3.07 -23.42
CA THR A 252 -10.74 3.90 -24.24
C THR A 252 -11.10 5.22 -23.55
N ILE A 253 -11.26 5.24 -22.22
CA ILE A 253 -11.53 6.48 -21.46
C ILE A 253 -10.34 7.44 -21.52
N THR A 254 -9.11 6.93 -21.48
CA THR A 254 -7.87 7.74 -21.47
C THR A 254 -7.23 7.95 -22.84
N ASP A 255 -7.58 7.14 -23.83
CA ASP A 255 -7.11 7.22 -25.20
C ASP A 255 -8.15 6.69 -26.22
N PRO A 256 -9.29 7.37 -26.39
CA PRO A 256 -10.35 6.92 -27.29
C PRO A 256 -9.94 6.86 -28.78
N LEU A 257 -8.90 7.59 -29.19
CA LEU A 257 -8.51 7.73 -30.61
C LEU A 257 -7.06 7.26 -30.89
N SER A 258 -6.47 6.49 -29.98
CA SER A 258 -5.09 6.00 -30.03
C SER A 258 -4.04 7.11 -30.23
N ASN A 259 -4.31 8.29 -29.69
CA ASN A 259 -3.42 9.46 -29.71
C ASN A 259 -3.42 10.27 -28.39
N GLY A 260 -4.07 9.77 -27.35
CA GLY A 260 -4.15 10.26 -25.98
C GLY A 260 -3.00 9.76 -25.11
N TRP A 261 -3.31 9.15 -23.96
CA TRP A 261 -2.32 8.80 -22.94
C TRP A 261 -1.67 7.44 -23.14
N ARG A 262 -0.36 7.43 -23.41
CA ARG A 262 0.44 6.19 -23.55
C ARG A 262 1.88 6.37 -23.07
N ASP A 263 2.56 5.27 -22.81
CA ASP A 263 4.01 5.25 -22.57
C ASP A 263 4.76 5.40 -23.90
N THR A 264 5.56 6.44 -24.05
CA THR A 264 6.29 6.71 -25.30
C THR A 264 7.37 5.69 -25.63
N GLY A 265 7.85 4.94 -24.63
CA GLY A 265 8.89 3.93 -24.80
C GLY A 265 8.35 2.59 -25.26
N THR A 266 7.13 2.23 -24.84
CA THR A 266 6.56 0.89 -25.07
C THR A 266 5.32 0.92 -25.95
N GLY A 267 4.64 2.07 -26.05
CA GLY A 267 3.31 2.19 -26.65
C GLY A 267 2.17 1.78 -25.73
N ALA A 268 2.46 1.25 -24.53
CA ALA A 268 1.46 0.72 -23.62
C ALA A 268 0.56 1.82 -23.05
N GLU A 269 -0.74 1.54 -22.98
CA GLU A 269 -1.76 2.40 -22.40
C GLU A 269 -1.95 2.11 -20.89
N ILE A 270 -2.98 2.70 -20.29
CA ILE A 270 -3.19 2.67 -18.83
C ILE A 270 -3.39 1.24 -18.28
N ALA A 271 -4.02 0.35 -19.03
CA ALA A 271 -4.31 -1.00 -18.58
C ALA A 271 -3.24 -2.00 -19.07
N ASP A 272 -2.67 -1.82 -20.26
CA ASP A 272 -1.52 -2.57 -20.80
C ASP A 272 -0.35 -2.65 -19.81
N LYS A 273 0.02 -1.50 -19.21
CA LYS A 273 1.14 -1.43 -18.26
C LYS A 273 0.94 -2.30 -17.02
N CYS A 274 -0.29 -2.71 -16.76
CA CYS A 274 -0.72 -3.47 -15.60
C CYS A 274 -1.42 -4.77 -15.97
N ALA A 275 -1.36 -5.17 -17.25
CA ALA A 275 -1.99 -6.37 -17.75
C ALA A 275 -1.49 -7.58 -16.98
N TRP A 276 -2.43 -8.40 -16.49
CA TRP A 276 -2.18 -9.67 -15.80
C TRP A 276 -1.38 -9.60 -14.48
N VAL A 277 -1.00 -8.41 -14.02
CA VAL A 277 -0.24 -8.22 -12.78
C VAL A 277 -1.18 -7.98 -11.60
N ASN A 278 -0.90 -8.59 -10.45
CA ASN A 278 -1.63 -8.34 -9.19
C ASN A 278 -3.16 -8.42 -9.32
N ILE A 279 -3.66 -9.37 -10.11
CA ILE A 279 -5.09 -9.60 -10.27
C ILE A 279 -5.72 -9.94 -8.92
N GLY A 280 -6.86 -9.33 -8.64
CA GLY A 280 -7.61 -9.60 -7.42
C GLY A 280 -9.03 -9.07 -7.48
N ASP A 281 -9.83 -9.55 -6.53
CA ASP A 281 -11.20 -9.12 -6.36
C ASP A 281 -11.30 -7.68 -5.86
N THR A 282 -12.16 -6.88 -6.50
CA THR A 282 -12.51 -5.53 -6.09
C THR A 282 -14.01 -5.41 -5.88
N ASN A 283 -14.40 -4.75 -4.78
CA ASN A 283 -15.79 -4.41 -4.55
C ASN A 283 -16.18 -3.14 -5.31
N LEU A 284 -17.12 -3.26 -6.23
CA LEU A 284 -17.68 -2.19 -7.05
C LEU A 284 -19.18 -2.08 -6.70
N SER A 285 -19.55 -1.04 -5.97
CA SER A 285 -20.95 -0.75 -5.60
C SER A 285 -21.70 -1.93 -4.95
N GLY A 286 -21.00 -2.69 -4.09
CA GLY A 286 -21.57 -3.84 -3.38
C GLY A 286 -21.43 -5.18 -4.12
N ASN A 287 -20.95 -5.18 -5.36
CA ASN A 287 -20.68 -6.37 -6.16
C ASN A 287 -19.17 -6.64 -6.20
N THR A 288 -18.75 -7.89 -6.28
CA THR A 288 -17.32 -8.25 -6.34
C THR A 288 -16.97 -8.72 -7.74
N PHE A 289 -15.88 -8.19 -8.30
CA PHE A 289 -15.38 -8.54 -9.63
C PHE A 289 -13.87 -8.76 -9.58
N ALA A 290 -13.39 -9.76 -10.34
CA ALA A 290 -11.97 -9.92 -10.57
C ALA A 290 -11.47 -8.79 -11.47
N MET A 291 -10.41 -8.10 -11.04
CA MET A 291 -9.88 -6.93 -11.74
C MET A 291 -8.36 -7.00 -11.78
N GLN A 292 -7.77 -6.43 -12.84
CA GLN A 292 -6.37 -6.01 -12.83
C GLN A 292 -6.25 -4.56 -12.35
N PRO A 293 -5.10 -4.11 -11.83
CA PRO A 293 -4.86 -2.71 -11.54
C PRO A 293 -4.75 -1.87 -12.82
N LEU A 294 -4.87 -0.54 -12.65
CA LEU A 294 -4.58 0.46 -13.68
C LEU A 294 -3.28 1.18 -13.35
N TRP A 295 -2.55 1.61 -14.38
CA TRP A 295 -1.35 2.41 -14.16
C TRP A 295 -1.71 3.79 -13.60
N SER A 296 -0.97 4.22 -12.57
CA SER A 296 -1.08 5.56 -12.02
C SER A 296 0.27 6.27 -12.10
N ASN A 297 0.32 7.37 -12.85
CA ASN A 297 1.46 8.28 -12.85
C ASN A 297 1.72 8.84 -11.46
N ASN A 298 0.67 9.22 -10.73
CA ASN A 298 0.79 9.73 -9.35
C ASN A 298 1.41 8.70 -8.41
N SER A 299 1.09 7.42 -8.59
CA SER A 299 1.62 6.33 -7.75
C SER A 299 2.92 5.74 -8.29
N GLY A 300 3.37 6.16 -9.48
CA GLY A 300 4.51 5.57 -10.19
C GLY A 300 4.37 4.06 -10.46
N GLY A 301 3.14 3.53 -10.56
CA GLY A 301 2.91 2.09 -10.58
C GLY A 301 1.46 1.67 -10.78
N CYS A 302 1.25 0.35 -10.84
CA CYS A 302 -0.07 -0.28 -10.95
C CYS A 302 -0.84 -0.21 -9.63
N SER A 303 -2.05 0.34 -9.68
CA SER A 303 -2.92 0.55 -8.52
C SER A 303 -4.32 0.01 -8.76
N MET A 304 -4.91 -0.63 -7.75
CA MET A 304 -6.33 -1.04 -7.75
C MET A 304 -7.27 0.12 -7.40
N GLY A 305 -6.79 1.37 -7.45
CA GLY A 305 -7.49 2.57 -7.00
C GLY A 305 -7.13 2.96 -5.57
N SER A 306 -7.36 4.23 -5.20
CA SER A 306 -7.17 4.67 -3.81
C SER A 306 -8.21 3.98 -2.92
N GLY A 307 -7.83 2.89 -2.25
CA GLY A 307 -8.76 2.03 -1.50
C GLY A 307 -9.72 2.82 -0.61
N SER A 308 -10.97 2.34 -0.52
CA SER A 308 -11.83 2.72 0.60
C SER A 308 -11.37 1.92 1.81
N TRP A 309 -11.12 2.59 2.94
CA TRP A 309 -10.84 1.90 4.20
C TRP A 309 -11.99 0.95 4.52
N SER A 310 -11.66 -0.29 4.86
CA SER A 310 -12.62 -1.12 5.59
C SER A 310 -13.01 -0.43 6.89
N THR A 311 -14.19 -0.72 7.42
CA THR A 311 -14.53 -0.32 8.80
C THR A 311 -13.52 -0.90 9.79
N TRP A 312 -13.29 -0.21 10.92
CA TRP A 312 -12.46 -0.74 12.01
C TRP A 312 -12.87 -2.16 12.38
N GLN A 313 -11.94 -3.11 12.21
CA GLN A 313 -12.14 -4.49 12.65
C GLN A 313 -11.52 -4.68 14.02
N GLN A 314 -12.35 -4.86 15.03
CA GLN A 314 -11.86 -5.19 16.36
C GLN A 314 -11.19 -6.57 16.33
N ARG A 315 -9.90 -6.61 16.68
CA ARG A 315 -9.18 -7.87 16.89
C ARG A 315 -9.44 -8.39 18.30
N THR A 316 -9.39 -9.71 18.47
CA THR A 316 -9.33 -10.32 19.79
C THR A 316 -8.12 -9.77 20.55
N THR A 317 -8.20 -9.66 21.88
CA THR A 317 -7.04 -9.34 22.72
C THR A 317 -6.31 -10.62 23.14
N PRO A 318 -4.98 -10.62 23.28
CA PRO A 318 -4.28 -11.74 23.92
C PRO A 318 -4.82 -11.94 25.35
N ALA A 319 -4.84 -13.19 25.84
CA ALA A 319 -5.47 -13.56 27.11
C ALA A 319 -5.06 -12.70 28.34
N PRO A 320 -3.76 -12.35 28.57
CA PRO A 320 -3.40 -11.48 29.68
C PRO A 320 -3.82 -10.02 29.47
N GLY A 321 -4.30 -9.67 28.27
CA GLY A 321 -4.53 -8.30 27.83
C GLY A 321 -3.23 -7.60 27.44
N ILE A 322 -3.38 -6.44 26.81
CA ILE A 322 -2.28 -5.59 26.36
C ILE A 322 -1.78 -4.75 27.54
N ALA A 323 -0.45 -4.60 27.68
CA ALA A 323 0.14 -3.76 28.72
C ALA A 323 -0.18 -2.28 28.49
N ALA A 324 -0.32 -1.51 29.58
CA ALA A 324 -0.49 -0.07 29.48
C ALA A 324 0.74 0.57 28.79
N GLY A 325 0.49 1.46 27.82
CA GLY A 325 1.53 2.11 27.03
C GLY A 325 2.22 1.21 26.00
N ALA A 326 1.77 -0.03 25.80
CA ALA A 326 2.30 -0.88 24.74
C ALA A 326 1.80 -0.43 23.36
N SER A 327 2.72 -0.26 22.43
CA SER A 327 2.42 -0.05 21.01
C SER A 327 2.65 -1.36 20.25
N PRO A 328 1.71 -1.80 19.38
CA PRO A 328 1.97 -2.92 18.49
C PRO A 328 2.97 -2.51 17.40
N VAL A 329 3.75 -3.49 16.92
CA VAL A 329 4.56 -3.38 15.70
C VAL A 329 4.09 -4.44 14.71
N VAL A 330 4.09 -4.12 13.42
CA VAL A 330 3.74 -5.05 12.34
C VAL A 330 4.90 -5.12 11.37
N SER A 331 5.25 -6.32 10.94
CA SER A 331 6.22 -6.54 9.87
C SER A 331 5.67 -7.60 8.91
N SER A 332 6.20 -7.63 7.69
CA SER A 332 5.83 -8.58 6.66
C SER A 332 7.10 -9.11 6.02
N TRP A 333 7.23 -10.43 5.95
CA TRP A 333 8.30 -11.08 5.20
C TRP A 333 7.87 -11.42 3.76
N GLY A 334 6.58 -11.38 3.43
CA GLY A 334 6.15 -11.72 2.07
C GLY A 334 4.75 -11.22 1.72
N PRO A 335 4.39 -11.29 0.42
CA PRO A 335 3.04 -10.97 -0.02
C PRO A 335 2.00 -11.75 0.80
N ARG A 336 0.84 -11.13 1.05
CA ARG A 336 -0.30 -11.78 1.72
C ARG A 336 -0.07 -12.15 3.20
N ARG A 337 1.07 -11.75 3.79
CA ARG A 337 1.46 -12.05 5.17
C ARG A 337 1.66 -10.78 5.99
N LEU A 338 1.12 -10.75 7.21
CA LEU A 338 1.48 -9.80 8.26
C LEU A 338 1.80 -10.54 9.56
N ASP A 339 2.76 -10.04 10.33
CA ASP A 339 3.13 -10.54 11.65
C ASP A 339 3.05 -9.37 12.64
N MET A 340 2.04 -9.38 13.52
CA MET A 340 1.81 -8.33 14.51
C MET A 340 2.32 -8.75 15.88
N PHE A 341 3.10 -7.89 16.54
CA PHE A 341 3.64 -8.13 17.88
C PHE A 341 3.23 -7.03 18.85
N VAL A 342 2.89 -7.39 20.07
CA VAL A 342 2.56 -6.44 21.14
C VAL A 342 2.97 -6.98 22.51
N ARG A 343 3.32 -6.10 23.45
CA ARG A 343 3.63 -6.49 24.83
C ARG A 343 2.34 -6.72 25.66
N GLY A 344 2.24 -7.88 26.29
CA GLY A 344 1.14 -8.25 27.19
C GLY A 344 1.34 -7.74 28.62
N LYS A 345 0.27 -7.77 29.44
CA LYS A 345 0.34 -7.38 30.88
C LYS A 345 1.26 -8.28 31.71
N ASP A 346 1.53 -9.48 31.23
CA ASP A 346 2.46 -10.45 31.80
C ASP A 346 3.93 -10.16 31.47
N GLY A 347 4.21 -9.11 30.67
CA GLY A 347 5.56 -8.76 30.23
C GLY A 347 6.04 -9.56 29.03
N ALA A 348 5.30 -10.57 28.55
CA ALA A 348 5.65 -11.31 27.35
C ALA A 348 5.35 -10.51 26.08
N ILE A 349 6.06 -10.83 24.99
CA ILE A 349 5.61 -10.42 23.65
C ILE A 349 4.58 -11.43 23.16
N TRP A 350 3.49 -10.93 22.59
CA TRP A 350 2.42 -11.69 21.96
C TRP A 350 2.44 -11.45 20.46
N HIS A 351 2.27 -12.51 19.69
CA HIS A 351 2.30 -12.51 18.23
C HIS A 351 0.92 -12.90 17.67
N GLN A 352 0.43 -12.16 16.67
CA GLN A 352 -0.73 -12.52 15.87
C GLN A 352 -0.37 -12.50 14.39
N PRO A 353 -0.31 -13.67 13.74
CA PRO A 353 -0.04 -13.72 12.31
C PRO A 353 -1.31 -13.58 11.46
N TYR A 354 -1.15 -13.10 10.23
CA TYR A 354 -2.19 -12.98 9.20
C TYR A 354 -1.74 -13.61 7.90
N ASP A 355 -2.59 -14.40 7.26
CA ASP A 355 -2.33 -14.98 5.93
C ASP A 355 -3.61 -15.04 5.08
N THR A 356 -3.59 -14.43 3.90
CA THR A 356 -4.75 -14.46 2.99
C THR A 356 -4.86 -15.72 2.13
N THR A 357 -3.92 -16.67 2.23
CA THR A 357 -4.08 -18.02 1.67
C THR A 357 -4.86 -18.94 2.62
N GLY A 358 -4.99 -18.55 3.90
CA GLY A 358 -5.75 -19.26 4.92
C GLY A 358 -6.98 -18.48 5.40
N ALA A 359 -7.31 -18.59 6.69
CA ALA A 359 -8.48 -17.94 7.30
C ALA A 359 -8.27 -16.44 7.65
N GLY A 360 -7.21 -15.81 7.14
CA GLY A 360 -6.80 -14.47 7.53
C GLY A 360 -5.99 -14.49 8.83
N TRP A 361 -6.50 -13.82 9.86
CA TRP A 361 -5.78 -13.68 11.13
C TRP A 361 -5.89 -14.93 12.00
N TYR A 362 -4.75 -15.42 12.49
CA TYR A 362 -4.67 -16.56 13.39
C TYR A 362 -4.85 -16.15 14.87
N PRO A 363 -5.06 -17.12 15.78
CA PRO A 363 -5.06 -16.87 17.22
C PRO A 363 -3.75 -16.25 17.70
N TRP A 364 -3.83 -15.50 18.81
CA TRP A 364 -2.65 -15.00 19.49
C TRP A 364 -1.79 -16.13 20.05
N GLU A 365 -0.48 -16.05 19.83
CA GLU A 365 0.51 -16.92 20.47
C GLU A 365 1.46 -16.11 21.36
N SER A 366 1.82 -16.68 22.51
CA SER A 366 2.81 -16.07 23.39
C SER A 366 4.20 -16.38 22.86
N MET A 367 4.99 -15.33 22.64
CA MET A 367 6.41 -15.44 22.38
C MET A 367 7.21 -15.53 23.68
N GLY A 368 6.58 -15.44 24.85
CA GLY A 368 7.25 -15.46 26.16
C GLY A 368 8.14 -14.25 26.40
N GLY A 369 9.10 -14.41 27.33
CA GLY A 369 10.03 -13.37 27.77
C GLY A 369 9.42 -12.43 28.83
N ASN A 370 10.25 -11.49 29.32
CA ASN A 370 9.85 -10.51 30.34
C ASN A 370 10.42 -9.14 29.97
N PHE A 371 9.60 -8.35 29.29
CA PHE A 371 9.99 -7.13 28.57
C PHE A 371 9.41 -5.87 29.20
N VAL A 372 10.16 -4.77 29.08
CA VAL A 372 9.76 -3.43 29.51
C VAL A 372 9.57 -2.45 28.35
N SER A 373 10.18 -2.70 27.19
CA SER A 373 10.00 -1.87 25.99
C SER A 373 8.84 -2.34 25.11
N ASN A 374 8.51 -1.53 24.11
CA ASN A 374 7.77 -2.02 22.94
C ASN A 374 8.65 -2.99 22.14
N PRO A 375 8.06 -3.95 21.39
CA PRO A 375 8.80 -4.78 20.46
C PRO A 375 9.26 -3.97 19.25
N ALA A 376 10.39 -4.37 18.66
CA ALA A 376 10.84 -3.92 17.35
C ALA A 376 10.99 -5.13 16.43
N ALA A 377 10.43 -5.05 15.22
CA ALA A 377 10.42 -6.17 14.29
C ALA A 377 10.79 -5.73 12.86
N VAL A 378 11.54 -6.56 12.16
CA VAL A 378 11.94 -6.33 10.76
C VAL A 378 12.10 -7.65 10.03
N SER A 379 11.91 -7.61 8.72
CA SER A 379 12.26 -8.69 7.81
C SER A 379 13.23 -8.15 6.76
N TRP A 380 14.23 -8.96 6.40
CA TRP A 380 15.21 -8.64 5.36
C TRP A 380 15.05 -9.50 4.09
N ASP A 381 14.11 -10.47 4.10
CA ASP A 381 13.87 -11.47 3.05
C ASP A 381 12.60 -12.29 3.32
N SER A 382 12.14 -13.04 2.31
CA SER A 382 10.91 -13.83 2.32
C SER A 382 10.88 -15.08 3.21
N SER A 383 11.88 -15.25 4.05
CA SER A 383 12.03 -16.39 4.93
C SER A 383 12.43 -15.99 6.35
N ARG A 384 12.62 -14.70 6.63
CA ARG A 384 13.16 -14.19 7.87
C ARG A 384 12.24 -13.18 8.54
N LEU A 385 12.14 -13.29 9.86
CA LEU A 385 11.63 -12.22 10.71
C LEU A 385 12.51 -12.10 11.96
N ASP A 386 12.91 -10.89 12.32
CA ASP A 386 13.74 -10.61 13.51
C ASP A 386 12.95 -9.74 14.48
N LEU A 387 12.97 -10.10 15.76
CA LEU A 387 12.20 -9.49 16.84
C LEU A 387 13.13 -9.14 18.01
N PHE A 388 13.06 -7.89 18.45
CA PHE A 388 13.87 -7.34 19.53
C PHE A 388 13.02 -6.76 20.66
N GLY A 389 13.54 -6.78 21.88
CA GLY A 389 12.95 -6.09 23.02
C GLY A 389 13.92 -5.93 24.18
N VAL A 390 13.71 -4.91 25.01
CA VAL A 390 14.48 -4.69 26.24
C VAL A 390 13.83 -5.46 27.38
N GLY A 391 14.58 -6.39 27.97
CA GLY A 391 14.17 -7.18 29.11
C GLY A 391 14.18 -6.39 30.41
N THR A 392 13.51 -6.90 31.45
CA THR A 392 13.58 -6.33 32.82
C THR A 392 14.99 -6.34 33.40
N ASP A 393 15.89 -7.17 32.85
CA ASP A 393 17.31 -7.24 33.20
C ASP A 393 18.17 -6.16 32.51
N GLY A 394 17.56 -5.27 31.72
CA GLY A 394 18.24 -4.18 31.03
C GLY A 394 19.06 -4.62 29.81
N LYS A 395 18.86 -5.86 29.33
CA LYS A 395 19.48 -6.38 28.12
C LYS A 395 18.52 -6.27 26.93
N ILE A 396 19.09 -6.22 25.73
CA ILE A 396 18.30 -6.39 24.50
C ILE A 396 18.31 -7.88 24.18
N TRP A 397 17.11 -8.44 24.06
CA TRP A 397 16.90 -9.81 23.64
C TRP A 397 16.49 -9.83 22.18
N HIS A 398 16.96 -10.85 21.48
CA HIS A 398 16.68 -11.10 20.08
C HIS A 398 16.05 -12.49 19.91
N ARG A 399 15.03 -12.57 19.06
CA ARG A 399 14.40 -13.81 18.61
C ARG A 399 14.08 -13.68 17.14
N TYR A 400 14.27 -14.74 16.38
CA TYR A 400 14.03 -14.71 14.95
C TYR A 400 13.28 -15.95 14.45
N TRP A 401 12.60 -15.78 13.32
CA TRP A 401 11.97 -16.83 12.52
C TRP A 401 12.82 -17.10 11.29
N ASN A 402 13.02 -18.38 10.95
CA ASN A 402 13.50 -18.80 9.63
C ASN A 402 12.51 -19.79 9.01
N ASN A 403 12.16 -19.68 7.73
CA ASN A 403 11.43 -20.73 7.03
C ASN A 403 12.42 -21.79 6.48
N PRO A 404 12.26 -23.11 6.72
CA PRO A 404 11.20 -23.81 7.47
C PRO A 404 11.48 -24.05 8.96
N GLY A 405 12.57 -23.49 9.51
CA GLY A 405 13.04 -23.74 10.88
C GLY A 405 12.18 -23.21 12.03
N GLY A 406 11.24 -22.30 11.75
CA GLY A 406 10.35 -21.70 12.73
C GLY A 406 11.01 -20.65 13.63
N TRP A 407 10.33 -20.30 14.72
CA TRP A 407 10.83 -19.34 15.72
C TRP A 407 11.91 -19.98 16.60
N GLY A 408 13.08 -19.35 16.66
CA GLY A 408 14.15 -19.70 17.61
C GLY A 408 13.80 -19.39 19.06
N SER A 409 14.74 -19.62 19.98
CA SER A 409 14.64 -19.16 21.38
C SER A 409 15.01 -17.68 21.50
N TRP A 410 14.64 -17.05 22.62
CA TRP A 410 15.17 -15.73 22.99
C TRP A 410 16.65 -15.84 23.37
N ASN A 411 17.49 -15.01 22.75
CA ASN A 411 18.92 -14.96 23.01
C ASN A 411 19.37 -13.54 23.32
N VAL A 412 20.48 -13.43 24.05
CA VAL A 412 21.26 -12.20 24.17
C VAL A 412 22.47 -12.39 23.26
N ASP A 413 22.37 -11.91 22.03
CA ASP A 413 23.38 -12.15 21.00
C ASP A 413 24.57 -11.18 21.09
N PHE A 414 24.41 -10.08 21.82
CA PHE A 414 25.39 -9.02 21.99
C PHE A 414 25.31 -8.43 23.41
N ALA A 415 26.41 -7.83 23.87
CA ALA A 415 26.45 -7.14 25.17
C ALA A 415 25.49 -5.94 25.19
N THR A 416 25.23 -5.35 26.36
CA THR A 416 24.59 -4.02 26.42
C THR A 416 25.57 -2.93 25.97
N PRO A 417 25.11 -1.79 25.41
CA PRO A 417 26.01 -0.70 25.07
C PRO A 417 26.78 -0.22 26.32
N PRO A 418 28.02 0.30 26.19
CA PRO A 418 28.89 0.67 27.31
C PRO A 418 28.27 1.54 28.42
N PRO A 419 27.46 2.60 28.14
CA PRO A 419 26.80 3.36 29.20
C PRO A 419 25.57 2.65 29.79
N GLY A 420 25.19 1.49 29.23
CA GLY A 420 23.90 0.85 29.44
C GLY A 420 22.76 1.58 28.72
N LEU A 421 21.58 0.95 28.75
CA LEU A 421 20.37 1.49 28.12
C LEU A 421 19.76 2.61 28.97
N ALA A 422 19.23 3.64 28.31
CA ALA A 422 18.42 4.63 28.99
C ALA A 422 17.11 4.04 29.52
N SER A 423 16.55 4.65 30.56
CA SER A 423 15.21 4.30 31.03
C SER A 423 14.19 4.54 29.92
N GLY A 424 13.34 3.55 29.69
CA GLY A 424 12.31 3.57 28.65
C GLY A 424 12.85 3.49 27.21
N ALA A 425 14.12 3.14 27.00
CA ALA A 425 14.65 2.97 25.66
C ALA A 425 13.96 1.79 24.95
N THR A 426 13.47 2.06 23.74
CA THR A 426 12.97 1.03 22.81
C THR A 426 14.01 0.83 21.70
N PRO A 427 14.32 -0.42 21.29
CA PRO A 427 15.17 -0.64 20.13
C PRO A 427 14.46 -0.20 18.86
N THR A 428 15.20 0.32 17.89
CA THR A 428 14.73 0.58 16.52
C THR A 428 15.59 -0.24 15.57
N VAL A 429 14.97 -0.95 14.63
CA VAL A 429 15.68 -1.83 13.70
C VAL A 429 15.23 -1.59 12.27
N THR A 430 16.17 -1.60 11.33
CA THR A 430 15.89 -1.52 9.88
C THR A 430 16.78 -2.47 9.10
N SER A 431 16.45 -2.71 7.84
CA SER A 431 17.22 -3.53 6.90
C SER A 431 17.21 -2.90 5.52
N TRP A 432 18.37 -2.56 4.99
CA TRP A 432 18.51 -2.11 3.60
C TRP A 432 18.75 -3.23 2.60
N GLY A 433 18.95 -4.48 3.05
CA GLY A 433 19.20 -5.60 2.14
C GLY A 433 19.22 -6.95 2.85
N THR A 434 19.07 -8.02 2.06
CA THR A 434 19.15 -9.39 2.56
C THR A 434 20.48 -9.64 3.27
N GLY A 435 20.42 -10.27 4.45
CA GLY A 435 21.62 -10.53 5.24
C GLY A 435 22.11 -9.33 6.07
N ARG A 436 21.39 -8.20 6.09
CA ARG A 436 21.70 -7.00 6.87
C ARG A 436 20.61 -6.57 7.85
N LEU A 437 20.99 -6.37 9.11
CA LEU A 437 20.18 -5.64 10.09
C LEU A 437 20.99 -4.49 10.67
N ASP A 438 20.34 -3.38 10.97
CA ASP A 438 20.93 -2.23 11.68
C ASP A 438 20.04 -1.89 12.88
N LEU A 439 20.61 -2.04 14.09
CA LEU A 439 19.91 -1.89 15.36
C LEU A 439 20.39 -0.65 16.10
N PHE A 440 19.44 0.20 16.50
CA PHE A 440 19.67 1.47 17.18
C PHE A 440 19.01 1.48 18.55
N VAL A 441 19.68 2.07 19.54
CA VAL A 441 19.10 2.28 20.87
C VAL A 441 19.67 3.52 21.55
N ARG A 442 18.90 4.12 22.46
CA ARG A 442 19.35 5.25 23.27
C ARG A 442 20.09 4.78 24.53
N GLY A 443 21.33 5.24 24.71
CA GLY A 443 22.16 4.98 25.88
C GLY A 443 21.86 5.92 27.06
N LYS A 444 22.34 5.60 28.27
CA LYS A 444 22.18 6.47 29.47
C LYS A 444 22.83 7.85 29.34
N ASP A 445 23.77 7.98 28.41
CA ASP A 445 24.41 9.23 28.01
C ASP A 445 23.56 10.07 27.03
N ASN A 446 22.37 9.57 26.65
CA ASN A 446 21.50 10.10 25.61
C ASN A 446 22.10 10.09 24.19
N ALA A 447 23.22 9.37 23.99
CA ALA A 447 23.71 9.09 22.65
C ALA A 447 22.88 7.98 22.01
N ILE A 448 22.82 7.98 20.67
CA ILE A 448 22.37 6.80 19.94
C ILE A 448 23.54 5.84 19.80
N TRP A 449 23.30 4.60 20.17
CA TRP A 449 24.21 3.47 20.01
C TRP A 449 23.70 2.58 18.89
N HIS A 450 24.62 2.09 18.07
CA HIS A 450 24.35 1.30 16.89
C HIS A 450 25.20 0.04 16.87
N LEU A 451 24.65 -1.05 16.34
CA LEU A 451 25.38 -2.19 15.85
C LEU A 451 24.60 -2.82 14.70
N ASP A 452 25.30 -3.63 13.90
CA ASP A 452 24.78 -4.21 12.70
C ASP A 452 25.00 -5.72 12.65
N TYR A 453 24.15 -6.41 11.91
CA TYR A 453 24.34 -7.82 11.56
C TYR A 453 24.80 -7.93 10.11
N SER A 454 25.91 -8.63 9.88
CA SER A 454 26.35 -9.08 8.56
C SER A 454 27.12 -10.38 8.71
N ASN A 455 26.41 -11.52 8.64
CA ASN A 455 26.91 -12.85 9.02
C ASN A 455 27.37 -12.96 10.49
N GLY A 456 26.86 -12.09 11.35
CA GLY A 456 27.24 -11.96 12.74
C GLY A 456 27.04 -10.52 13.22
N TRP A 457 26.80 -10.36 14.51
CA TRP A 457 26.63 -9.03 15.12
C TRP A 457 27.98 -8.34 15.31
N SER A 458 28.04 -7.06 14.95
CA SER A 458 29.17 -6.18 15.26
C SER A 458 29.14 -5.74 16.74
N THR A 459 30.17 -4.99 17.15
CA THR A 459 30.21 -4.37 18.48
C THR A 459 29.52 -3.01 18.48
N TRP A 460 28.94 -2.62 19.61
CA TRP A 460 28.35 -1.29 19.78
C TRP A 460 29.31 -0.15 19.40
N GLU A 461 28.88 0.70 18.48
CA GLU A 461 29.45 2.01 18.22
C GLU A 461 28.53 3.11 18.73
N SER A 462 29.11 4.17 19.30
CA SER A 462 28.35 5.36 19.64
C SER A 462 28.25 6.24 18.39
N LEU A 463 27.04 6.51 17.94
CA LEU A 463 26.81 7.49 16.89
C LEU A 463 26.82 8.93 17.46
N GLY A 464 26.79 9.12 18.77
CA GLY A 464 26.79 10.42 19.45
C GLY A 464 25.42 11.09 19.54
N ALA A 465 25.42 12.43 19.55
CA ALA A 465 24.29 13.34 19.83
C ALA A 465 23.69 13.19 21.24
N LYS A 466 22.83 14.15 21.61
CA LYS A 466 21.98 14.08 22.81
C LYS A 466 20.53 14.03 22.37
N ILE A 467 20.07 12.82 22.05
CA ILE A 467 18.71 12.54 21.61
C ILE A 467 17.83 12.21 22.83
N ILE A 468 16.64 12.80 22.88
CA ILE A 468 15.67 12.65 23.98
C ILE A 468 14.40 11.90 23.57
N SER A 469 14.21 11.62 22.28
CA SER A 469 13.19 10.70 21.77
C SER A 469 13.75 9.29 21.59
N ASP A 470 12.90 8.33 21.27
CA ASP A 470 13.35 7.12 20.58
C ASP A 470 13.84 7.52 19.17
N PRO A 471 14.86 6.84 18.61
CA PRO A 471 15.30 7.08 17.24
C PRO A 471 14.28 6.53 16.23
N ALA A 472 14.03 7.27 15.14
CA ALA A 472 13.37 6.73 13.97
C ALA A 472 14.41 6.47 12.88
N ALA A 473 14.41 5.25 12.33
CA ALA A 473 15.31 4.84 11.26
C ALA A 473 14.50 4.36 10.06
N THR A 474 14.97 4.69 8.86
CA THR A 474 14.45 4.17 7.59
C THR A 474 15.63 3.74 6.71
N SER A 475 15.42 2.73 5.87
CA SER A 475 16.42 2.25 4.91
C SER A 475 15.89 2.38 3.49
N PRO A 476 16.12 3.55 2.84
CA PRO A 476 15.46 3.91 1.59
C PRO A 476 15.64 2.91 0.45
N ASN A 477 16.87 2.47 0.30
CA ASN A 477 17.33 1.66 -0.81
C ASN A 477 18.55 0.86 -0.35
N ASN A 478 18.98 -0.05 -1.21
CA ASN A 478 20.13 -0.89 -0.95
C ASN A 478 21.36 -0.04 -0.58
N GLY A 479 21.80 -0.16 0.67
CA GLY A 479 22.96 0.53 1.20
C GLY A 479 22.70 1.90 1.83
N ARG A 480 21.45 2.37 1.99
CA ARG A 480 21.17 3.65 2.64
C ARG A 480 20.43 3.45 3.96
N ILE A 481 20.84 4.19 5.00
CA ILE A 481 20.09 4.30 6.27
C ILE A 481 20.00 5.77 6.65
N ASP A 482 18.81 6.22 7.01
CA ASP A 482 18.58 7.55 7.56
C ASP A 482 18.03 7.42 8.97
N LEU A 483 18.64 8.15 9.90
CA LEU A 483 18.36 8.15 11.32
C LEU A 483 17.99 9.55 11.76
N VAL A 484 16.83 9.68 12.42
CA VAL A 484 16.35 10.95 12.97
C VAL A 484 15.99 10.83 14.44
N GLY A 485 16.15 11.92 15.18
CA GLY A 485 15.79 11.99 16.59
C GLY A 485 15.61 13.42 17.08
N LEU A 486 14.83 13.58 18.14
CA LEU A 486 14.65 14.88 18.80
C LEU A 486 15.83 15.13 19.74
N GLY A 487 16.54 16.24 19.55
CA GLY A 487 17.66 16.63 20.41
C GLY A 487 17.23 17.40 21.66
N THR A 488 18.14 17.53 22.64
CA THR A 488 17.92 18.34 23.86
C THR A 488 17.65 19.83 23.60
N ASN A 489 17.98 20.32 22.40
CA ASN A 489 17.69 21.67 21.93
C ASN A 489 16.29 21.81 21.31
N ASN A 490 15.46 20.76 21.33
CA ASN A 490 14.17 20.67 20.65
C ASN A 490 14.23 20.83 19.12
N ASN A 491 15.38 20.53 18.51
CA ASN A 491 15.51 20.40 17.06
C ASN A 491 15.54 18.93 16.66
N ILE A 492 15.14 18.64 15.43
CA ILE A 492 15.38 17.33 14.84
C ILE A 492 16.83 17.25 14.38
N TRP A 493 17.47 16.16 14.76
CA TRP A 493 18.80 15.78 14.32
C TRP A 493 18.67 14.67 13.31
N HIS A 494 19.44 14.78 12.24
CA HIS A 494 19.51 13.78 11.18
C HIS A 494 20.95 13.35 10.98
N LYS A 495 21.09 12.07 10.67
CA LYS A 495 22.32 11.45 10.24
C LYS A 495 21.98 10.32 9.28
N TYR A 496 22.89 10.00 8.38
CA TYR A 496 22.72 8.89 7.48
C TYR A 496 23.99 8.10 7.24
N TRP A 497 23.83 6.89 6.73
CA TRP A 497 24.89 5.96 6.37
C TRP A 497 24.78 5.58 4.90
N THR A 498 25.91 5.55 4.19
CA THR A 498 26.02 4.97 2.85
C THR A 498 27.26 4.09 2.71
N PRO A 499 27.29 3.15 1.76
CA PRO A 499 28.42 2.26 1.60
C PRO A 499 29.62 3.09 1.09
N GLY A 500 30.79 2.85 1.67
CA GLY A 500 32.04 3.52 1.29
C GLY A 500 32.32 4.85 2.01
N THR A 501 31.31 5.58 2.47
CA THR A 501 31.50 6.81 3.28
C THR A 501 31.20 6.60 4.77
N GLY A 502 30.35 5.63 5.10
CA GLY A 502 29.94 5.36 6.47
C GLY A 502 28.94 6.37 7.00
N TRP A 503 28.87 6.49 8.33
CA TRP A 503 28.00 7.44 9.02
C TRP A 503 28.47 8.88 8.82
N THR A 504 27.56 9.78 8.46
CA THR A 504 27.84 11.21 8.48
C THR A 504 27.98 11.77 9.91
N SER A 505 28.50 12.98 10.01
CA SER A 505 28.35 13.77 11.25
C SER A 505 26.88 14.05 11.51
N TRP A 506 26.51 14.16 12.78
CA TRP A 506 25.19 14.66 13.13
C TRP A 506 25.05 16.09 12.63
N SER A 507 24.06 16.33 11.78
CA SER A 507 23.84 17.65 11.24
C SER A 507 22.59 18.29 11.86
N PRO A 508 22.68 19.52 12.39
CA PRO A 508 21.50 20.30 12.77
C PRO A 508 20.84 20.96 11.56
N ASP A 509 21.01 20.42 10.35
CA ASP A 509 20.61 21.08 9.09
C ASP A 509 19.10 21.32 8.97
N LEU A 510 18.28 20.70 9.82
CA LEU A 510 16.88 21.10 9.93
C LEU A 510 16.77 22.47 10.61
N PRO A 511 16.18 23.47 9.95
CA PRO A 511 15.86 24.73 10.62
C PRO A 511 14.97 24.45 11.84
N ALA A 512 15.08 25.27 12.89
CA ALA A 512 14.17 25.15 14.03
C ALA A 512 12.71 25.32 13.54
N LEU A 513 11.83 24.43 13.98
CA LEU A 513 10.41 24.53 13.65
C LEU A 513 9.86 25.87 14.18
N PRO A 514 9.23 26.73 13.35
CA PRO A 514 8.82 28.08 13.79
C PRO A 514 7.87 28.08 14.99
N VAL A 515 6.97 27.10 15.06
CA VAL A 515 6.03 26.93 16.18
C VAL A 515 6.61 26.14 17.36
N GLY A 516 7.81 25.58 17.19
CA GLY A 516 8.45 24.64 18.11
C GLY A 516 7.77 23.27 18.12
N ILE A 517 8.55 22.25 18.48
CA ILE A 517 8.07 20.86 18.55
C ILE A 517 7.26 20.64 19.84
N ALA A 518 6.15 19.93 19.74
CA ALA A 518 5.31 19.60 20.89
C ALA A 518 6.04 18.66 21.87
N PRO A 519 5.90 18.86 23.20
CA PRO A 519 6.44 17.92 24.18
C PRO A 519 5.97 16.49 23.93
N GLY A 520 6.90 15.53 24.06
CA GLY A 520 6.63 14.12 23.82
C GLY A 520 6.46 13.72 22.34
N SER A 521 6.64 14.66 21.40
CA SER A 521 6.67 14.33 19.97
C SER A 521 7.93 13.54 19.64
N SER A 522 7.78 12.35 19.07
CA SER A 522 8.86 11.63 18.40
C SER A 522 8.75 11.88 16.89
N PRO A 523 9.87 12.15 16.19
CA PRO A 523 9.82 12.29 14.74
C PRO A 523 9.47 10.96 14.09
N ALA A 524 8.72 11.01 12.98
CA ALA A 524 8.67 9.94 12.01
C ALA A 524 9.53 10.32 10.80
N ALA A 525 10.11 9.33 10.13
CA ALA A 525 10.81 9.51 8.87
C ALA A 525 10.25 8.50 7.86
N SER A 526 9.95 8.96 6.66
CA SER A 526 9.60 8.11 5.53
C SER A 526 10.34 8.57 4.28
N LEU A 527 10.37 7.71 3.28
CA LEU A 527 10.98 8.02 1.99
C LEU A 527 10.02 8.84 1.16
N TRP A 528 10.53 9.85 0.49
CA TRP A 528 9.83 10.52 -0.59
C TRP A 528 10.59 10.23 -1.88
N GLN A 529 10.15 9.24 -2.66
CA GLN A 529 10.75 8.98 -3.98
C GLN A 529 10.24 10.04 -4.95
N PRO A 530 11.08 10.67 -5.78
CA PRO A 530 11.57 10.00 -7.00
C PRO A 530 13.05 9.62 -6.93
N ASN A 531 13.79 10.12 -5.94
CA ASN A 531 15.20 9.81 -5.72
C ASN A 531 15.36 8.89 -4.52
N ALA A 532 16.30 7.96 -4.67
CA ALA A 532 16.64 6.97 -3.67
C ALA A 532 17.12 7.63 -2.33
N ASP A 533 17.64 8.85 -2.37
CA ASP A 533 18.30 9.48 -1.21
C ASP A 533 17.43 10.52 -0.48
N ASP A 534 16.19 10.74 -0.93
CA ASP A 534 15.30 11.75 -0.40
C ASP A 534 14.50 11.20 0.81
N VAL A 535 14.53 11.94 1.93
CA VAL A 535 13.89 11.54 3.19
C VAL A 535 13.04 12.68 3.72
N GLU A 536 11.81 12.36 4.08
CA GLU A 536 10.86 13.31 4.65
C GLU A 536 10.63 13.01 6.14
N VAL A 537 10.69 14.05 6.96
CA VAL A 537 10.53 13.97 8.41
C VAL A 537 9.25 14.66 8.83
N TYR A 538 8.53 14.03 9.76
CA TYR A 538 7.27 14.52 10.32
C TYR A 538 7.36 14.69 11.81
N VAL A 539 6.82 15.80 12.30
CA VAL A 539 6.73 16.11 13.72
C VAL A 539 5.41 16.79 14.04
N ARG A 540 4.95 16.64 15.28
CA ARG A 540 3.84 17.44 15.80
C ARG A 540 4.36 18.77 16.33
N GLY A 541 3.84 19.88 15.81
CA GLY A 541 4.11 21.22 16.31
C GLY A 541 3.34 21.52 17.59
N LYS A 542 3.77 22.54 18.36
CA LYS A 542 3.04 23.01 19.57
C LYS A 542 1.65 23.56 19.26
N ASP A 543 1.39 23.90 18.01
CA ASP A 543 0.08 24.28 17.47
C ASP A 543 -0.86 23.07 17.26
N GLY A 544 -0.37 21.84 17.46
CA GLY A 544 -1.13 20.61 17.28
C GLY A 544 -1.16 20.13 15.82
N ALA A 545 -0.58 20.89 14.88
CA ALA A 545 -0.49 20.49 13.48
C ALA A 545 0.67 19.53 13.24
N ILE A 546 0.59 18.78 12.14
CA ILE A 546 1.75 18.05 11.62
C ILE A 546 2.56 18.99 10.76
N TRP A 547 3.87 18.90 10.90
CA TRP A 547 4.83 19.60 10.09
C TRP A 547 5.77 18.60 9.43
N ASN A 548 6.04 18.80 8.15
CA ASN A 548 7.01 18.02 7.40
C ASN A 548 8.16 18.89 6.88
N SER A 549 9.32 18.27 6.68
CA SER A 549 10.44 18.83 5.94
C SER A 549 11.08 17.72 5.12
N LEU A 550 11.47 18.04 3.88
CA LEU A 550 12.10 17.12 2.94
C LEU A 550 13.61 17.38 2.91
N TYR A 551 14.40 16.33 3.12
CA TYR A 551 15.81 16.31 2.80
C TYR A 551 15.98 15.86 1.35
N SER A 552 16.50 16.76 0.51
CA SER A 552 16.83 16.44 -0.88
C SER A 552 18.07 17.20 -1.34
N ASN A 553 18.81 16.61 -2.28
CA ASN A 553 20.04 17.20 -2.85
C ASN A 553 21.05 17.67 -1.78
N GLY A 554 21.14 16.95 -0.65
CA GLY A 554 22.08 17.27 0.42
C GLY A 554 21.64 18.39 1.37
N SER A 555 20.38 18.82 1.33
CA SER A 555 19.88 19.91 2.17
C SER A 555 18.42 19.73 2.58
N TRP A 556 18.02 20.34 3.70
CA TRP A 556 16.63 20.36 4.14
C TRP A 556 15.85 21.51 3.52
N GLY A 557 14.64 21.22 3.06
CA GLY A 557 13.64 22.23 2.71
C GLY A 557 13.05 22.93 3.94
N ALA A 558 12.30 24.01 3.70
CA ALA A 558 11.56 24.68 4.76
C ALA A 558 10.49 23.78 5.36
N TRP A 559 10.18 23.98 6.65
CA TRP A 559 9.03 23.33 7.29
C TRP A 559 7.73 23.75 6.61
N SER A 560 6.91 22.75 6.27
CA SER A 560 5.57 22.95 5.75
C SER A 560 4.54 22.40 6.73
N SER A 561 3.50 23.18 7.02
CA SER A 561 2.40 22.72 7.87
C SER A 561 1.43 21.92 7.04
N GLN A 562 1.13 20.72 7.49
CA GLN A 562 0.13 19.86 6.90
C GLN A 562 -1.25 20.02 7.57
N GLY A 563 -1.35 20.90 8.58
CA GLY A 563 -2.55 21.13 9.36
C GLY A 563 -2.85 20.01 10.36
N GLY A 564 -4.09 19.98 10.84
CA GLY A 564 -4.57 18.99 11.83
C GLY A 564 -4.54 19.49 13.27
N ALA A 565 -5.24 18.76 14.14
CA ALA A 565 -5.24 18.96 15.59
C ALA A 565 -4.99 17.61 16.25
N LEU A 566 -3.73 17.30 16.55
CA LEU A 566 -3.29 15.96 16.93
C LEU A 566 -3.01 15.75 18.42
N ALA A 567 -3.39 14.58 18.91
CA ALA A 567 -3.07 14.09 20.25
C ALA A 567 -1.88 13.11 20.29
N SER A 568 -1.50 12.47 19.17
CA SER A 568 -0.41 11.48 19.13
C SER A 568 0.82 11.91 18.32
N ASN A 569 1.85 11.06 18.36
CA ASN A 569 2.90 11.01 17.35
C ASN A 569 2.34 10.59 15.99
N THR A 570 3.09 10.90 14.93
CA THR A 570 2.76 10.54 13.56
C THR A 570 3.39 9.23 13.17
N THR A 571 2.72 8.46 12.31
CA THR A 571 3.30 7.33 11.58
C THR A 571 3.23 7.66 10.09
N ALA A 572 4.35 7.53 9.38
CA ALA A 572 4.42 7.79 7.95
C ALA A 572 4.87 6.52 7.23
N ILE A 573 4.22 6.21 6.11
CA ILE A 573 4.57 5.11 5.22
C ILE A 573 4.64 5.65 3.79
N SER A 574 5.42 4.98 2.94
CA SER A 574 5.41 5.24 1.50
C SER A 574 4.76 4.04 0.79
N PRO A 575 3.46 4.13 0.41
CA PRO A 575 2.75 3.03 -0.24
C PRO A 575 3.19 2.82 -1.70
N GLY A 576 3.94 3.77 -2.27
CA GLY A 576 4.49 3.70 -3.61
C GLY A 576 5.40 4.91 -3.91
N PRO A 577 6.09 4.91 -5.06
CA PRO A 577 6.92 6.04 -5.48
C PRO A 577 6.14 7.35 -5.49
N ASN A 578 6.76 8.42 -4.96
CA ASN A 578 6.15 9.73 -4.77
C ASN A 578 4.83 9.70 -3.99
N LEU A 579 4.60 8.72 -3.11
CA LEU A 579 3.43 8.75 -2.24
C LEU A 579 3.87 8.67 -0.79
N ILE A 580 3.28 9.54 0.02
CA ILE A 580 3.31 9.46 1.47
C ILE A 580 1.90 9.30 1.98
N ASP A 581 1.73 8.31 2.85
CA ASP A 581 0.54 8.20 3.67
C ASP A 581 0.90 8.37 5.15
N LEU A 582 0.15 9.23 5.81
CA LEU A 582 0.44 9.71 7.15
C LEU A 582 -0.76 9.50 8.06
N PHE A 583 -0.49 8.92 9.22
CA PHE A 583 -1.49 8.56 10.21
C PHE A 583 -1.17 9.19 11.56
N ALA A 584 -2.18 9.77 12.19
CA ALA A 584 -2.09 10.25 13.57
C ALA A 584 -3.46 10.26 14.25
N VAL A 585 -3.47 10.23 15.57
CA VAL A 585 -4.70 10.35 16.36
C VAL A 585 -5.02 11.83 16.59
N GLY A 586 -6.21 12.24 16.18
CA GLY A 586 -6.77 13.56 16.41
C GLY A 586 -7.10 13.82 17.89
N THR A 587 -7.31 15.09 18.25
CA THR A 587 -7.74 15.47 19.62
C THR A 587 -9.14 14.99 19.98
N ASP A 588 -9.94 14.59 18.99
CA ASP A 588 -11.23 13.92 19.12
C ASP A 588 -11.12 12.39 19.28
N GLY A 589 -9.91 11.84 19.19
CA GLY A 589 -9.63 10.41 19.29
C GLY A 589 -9.84 9.63 17.99
N SER A 590 -10.15 10.27 16.86
CA SER A 590 -10.16 9.58 15.56
C SER A 590 -8.75 9.32 15.05
N LEU A 591 -8.60 8.30 14.20
CA LEU A 591 -7.43 8.22 13.34
C LEU A 591 -7.65 9.14 12.14
N ASP A 592 -6.77 10.12 12.01
CA ASP A 592 -6.71 11.04 10.89
C ASP A 592 -5.65 10.54 9.91
N GLU A 593 -6.02 10.51 8.62
CA GLU A 593 -5.17 10.12 7.50
C GLU A 593 -4.91 11.33 6.61
N LYS A 594 -3.68 11.45 6.12
CA LYS A 594 -3.34 12.34 5.03
C LYS A 594 -2.45 11.62 4.02
N LEU A 595 -3.00 11.41 2.82
CA LEU A 595 -2.29 10.91 1.65
C LEU A 595 -1.94 12.08 0.72
N TRP A 596 -0.70 12.12 0.24
CA TRP A 596 -0.31 13.04 -0.82
C TRP A 596 0.79 12.46 -1.71
N ALA A 597 0.92 13.07 -2.89
CA ALA A 597 1.97 12.80 -3.85
C ALA A 597 2.96 13.97 -3.93
#